data_AF-A0A3M5E7G9-F1
#
_entry.id   AF-A0A3M5E7G9-F1
#
_cell.length_a   1.000
_cell.length_b   1.000
_cell.length_c   1.000
_cell.angle_alpha   90.00
_cell.angle_beta   90.00
_cell.angle_gamma   90.00
#
_symmetry.space_group_name_H-M   'P 1'
#
loop_
_entity.id
_entity.type
_entity.pdbx_description
1 polymer ?
#
loop_
_entity_poly.entity_id
_entity_poly.type
_entity_poly.pdbx_seq_one_letter_code
_entity_poly.pdbx_strand_id
1 'polypeptide(L)'
;MAIFMVQGTVIGVIGTVIGGVLGVFAALNITGMIDRIERLVGHKVFSSDVYFINYLPSDLQVLDVVLICSAALLMSFLATLYPSWRAARTQPAESLRYE
;
A
#
# COMPACT_ATOMS: atom_id res chain seq x y z
N MET A 1 -17.27 -13.58 -15.15
CA MET A 1 -16.69 -12.25 -14.87
C MET A 1 -17.03 -11.77 -13.45
N ALA A 2 -18.31 -11.74 -13.06
CA ALA A 2 -18.75 -11.21 -11.77
C ALA A 2 -18.04 -11.79 -10.54
N ILE A 3 -17.89 -13.12 -10.43
CA ILE A 3 -17.22 -13.77 -9.29
C ILE A 3 -15.77 -13.30 -9.13
N PHE A 4 -14.99 -13.31 -10.23
CA PHE A 4 -13.60 -12.85 -10.21
C PHE A 4 -13.46 -11.36 -9.92
N MET A 5 -14.41 -10.54 -10.39
CA MET A 5 -14.44 -9.11 -10.13
C MET A 5 -14.72 -8.81 -8.65
N VAL A 6 -15.68 -9.51 -8.04
CA VAL A 6 -15.98 -9.39 -6.61
C VAL A 6 -14.78 -9.84 -5.78
N GLN A 7 -14.17 -10.98 -6.10
CA GLN A 7 -12.98 -11.47 -5.40
C GLN A 7 -11.82 -10.47 -5.46
N GLY A 8 -11.49 -9.95 -6.65
CA GLY A 8 -10.42 -8.96 -6.79
C GLY A 8 -10.72 -7.64 -6.09
N THR A 9 -11.98 -7.17 -6.11
CA THR A 9 -12.39 -5.96 -5.39
C THR A 9 -12.30 -6.13 -3.87
N VAL A 10 -12.73 -7.28 -3.34
CA VAL A 10 -12.64 -7.59 -1.90
C VAL A 10 -11.17 -7.61 -1.45
N ILE A 11 -10.30 -8.28 -2.21
CA ILE A 11 -8.87 -8.31 -1.93
C ILE A 11 -8.28 -6.89 -1.98
N GLY A 12 -8.67 -6.09 -2.97
CA GLY A 12 -8.25 -4.69 -3.11
C GLY A 12 -8.65 -3.81 -1.93
N VAL A 13 -9.88 -3.95 -1.45
CA VAL A 13 -10.39 -3.22 -0.28
C VAL A 13 -9.63 -3.62 0.98
N ILE A 14 -9.51 -4.92 1.26
CA ILE A 14 -8.81 -5.42 2.44
C ILE A 14 -7.34 -4.97 2.41
N GLY A 15 -6.67 -5.11 1.26
CA GLY A 15 -5.28 -4.67 1.08
C GLY A 15 -5.11 -3.17 1.30
N THR A 16 -6.03 -2.35 0.81
CA THR A 16 -5.98 -0.89 1.00
C THR A 16 -6.20 -0.50 2.47
N VAL A 17 -7.13 -1.15 3.17
CA VAL A 17 -7.38 -0.89 4.60
C VAL A 17 -6.14 -1.26 5.42
N ILE A 18 -5.59 -2.46 5.21
CA ILE A 18 -4.39 -2.91 5.92
C ILE A 18 -3.21 -1.99 5.61
N GLY A 19 -2.98 -1.69 4.33
CA GLY A 19 -1.90 -0.80 3.89
C GLY A 19 -2.04 0.61 4.45
N GLY A 20 -3.26 1.16 4.47
CA GLY A 20 -3.56 2.48 5.04
C GLY A 20 -3.29 2.53 6.54
N VAL A 21 -3.77 1.54 7.30
CA VAL A 21 -3.53 1.45 8.75
C VAL A 21 -2.04 1.33 9.06
N LEU A 22 -1.33 0.43 8.36
CA LEU A 22 0.12 0.26 8.54
C LEU A 22 0.90 1.51 8.13
N GLY A 23 0.52 2.17 7.04
CA GLY A 23 1.16 3.39 6.56
C GLY A 23 0.99 4.56 7.53
N VAL A 24 -0.23 4.78 8.04
CA VAL A 24 -0.50 5.80 9.06
C VAL A 24 0.26 5.49 10.35
N PHE A 25 0.25 4.23 10.78
CA PHE A 25 0.99 3.80 11.97
C PHE A 25 2.50 4.04 11.83
N ALA A 26 3.07 3.69 10.67
CA ALA A 26 4.48 3.93 10.37
C ALA A 26 4.81 5.44 10.34
N ALA A 27 3.96 6.24 9.69
CA ALA A 27 4.15 7.69 9.62
C ALA A 27 4.13 8.35 11.01
N LEU A 28 3.21 7.97 11.90
CA LEU A 28 3.15 8.50 13.26
C LEU A 28 4.36 8.10 14.12
N ASN A 29 5.01 6.97 13.80
CA ASN A 29 6.16 6.45 14.54
C ASN A 29 7.51 6.75 13.86
N ILE A 30 7.53 7.47 12.74
CA ILE A 30 8.73 7.63 11.90
C ILE A 30 9.88 8.31 12.65
N THR A 31 9.59 9.34 13.45
CA THR A 31 10.60 10.04 14.25
C THR A 31 11.25 9.10 15.26
N GLY A 32 10.45 8.28 15.96
CA GLY A 32 10.96 7.30 16.91
C GLY A 32 11.72 6.14 16.26
N MET A 33 11.36 5.76 15.03
CA MET A 33 12.10 4.75 14.26
C MET A 33 13.47 5.29 13.81
N ILE A 34 13.53 6.52 13.31
CA ILE A 34 14.76 7.18 12.90
C ILE A 34 15.72 7.31 14.10
N ASP A 35 15.24 7.79 15.25
CA ASP A 35 16.07 7.93 16.46
C ASP A 35 16.68 6.59 16.92
N ARG A 36 15.93 5.49 16.81
CA ARG A 36 16.42 4.14 17.15
C ARG A 36 17.49 3.68 16.17
N ILE A 37 17.30 3.94 14.89
CA ILE A 37 18.27 3.60 13.84
C ILE A 37 19.55 4.42 14.02
N GLU A 38 19.45 5.72 14.29
CA GLU A 38 20.62 6.59 14.55
C GLU A 38 21.44 6.11 15.74
N ARG A 39 20.78 5.69 16.83
CA ARG A 39 21.46 5.12 18.01
C ARG A 39 22.18 3.80 17.71
N LEU A 40 21.62 2.97 16.82
CA LEU A 40 22.23 1.71 16.40
C LEU A 40 23.41 1.91 15.45
N VAL A 41 23.30 2.88 14.53
CA VAL A 41 24.31 3.19 13.52
C VAL A 41 25.45 4.06 14.10
N GLY A 42 25.22 4.71 15.25
CA GLY A 42 26.25 5.51 15.95
C GLY A 42 26.60 6.82 15.23
N HIS A 43 25.84 7.18 14.20
CA HIS A 43 25.95 8.42 13.44
C HIS A 43 24.59 9.10 13.41
N LYS A 44 24.54 10.38 13.79
CA LYS A 44 23.34 11.20 13.57
C LYS A 44 23.25 11.50 12.08
N VAL A 45 22.11 11.19 11.46
CA VAL A 45 21.88 11.53 10.05
C VAL A 45 21.76 13.06 9.92
N PHE A 46 21.34 13.74 10.99
CA PHE A 46 21.36 15.19 11.14
C PHE A 46 22.45 15.61 12.14
N SER A 47 23.67 15.87 11.65
CA SER A 47 24.73 16.47 12.46
C SER A 47 24.33 17.88 12.88
N SER A 48 24.16 18.08 14.19
CA SER A 48 23.77 19.35 14.83
C SER A 48 24.73 20.52 14.55
N ASP A 49 25.89 20.28 13.92
CA ASP A 49 26.85 21.34 13.51
C ASP A 49 26.44 22.10 12.24
N VAL A 50 25.53 21.56 11.41
CA VAL A 50 25.17 22.18 10.11
C VAL A 50 23.66 22.39 9.93
N TYR A 51 22.81 21.60 10.61
CA TYR A 51 21.35 21.74 10.54
C TYR A 51 20.73 22.00 11.91
N PHE A 52 20.01 23.11 12.04
CA PHE A 52 19.29 23.54 13.26
C PHE A 52 18.10 22.64 13.63
N ILE A 53 17.87 21.56 12.87
CA ILE A 53 16.73 20.65 12.99
C ILE A 53 17.26 19.34 13.57
N ASN A 54 16.95 19.09 14.86
CA ASN A 54 17.37 17.90 15.60
C ASN A 54 16.35 16.74 15.54
N TYR A 55 15.26 16.88 14.78
CA TYR A 55 14.22 15.86 14.65
C TYR A 55 13.49 16.01 13.31
N LEU A 56 13.08 14.91 12.69
CA LEU A 56 12.15 14.95 11.56
C LEU A 56 10.72 15.14 12.09
N PRO A 57 10.07 16.30 11.89
CA PRO A 57 8.65 16.42 12.16
C PRO A 57 7.89 15.53 11.17
N SER A 58 7.13 14.56 11.69
CA SER A 58 6.18 13.80 10.89
C SER A 58 4.90 14.62 10.76
N ASP A 59 4.64 15.15 9.56
CA ASP A 59 3.40 15.83 9.23
C ASP A 59 2.51 14.90 8.39
N LEU A 60 1.53 14.29 9.05
CA LEU A 60 0.59 13.39 8.39
C LEU A 60 -0.57 14.19 7.82
N GLN A 61 -0.58 14.36 6.50
CA GLN A 61 -1.68 15.00 5.80
C GLN A 61 -2.77 13.97 5.48
N VAL A 62 -3.94 14.12 6.11
CA VAL A 62 -5.09 13.24 5.89
C VAL A 62 -5.50 13.21 4.41
N LEU A 63 -5.34 14.34 3.71
CA LEU A 63 -5.64 14.43 2.28
C LEU A 63 -4.77 13.47 1.45
N ASP A 64 -3.49 13.37 1.77
CA ASP A 64 -2.56 12.47 1.08
C ASP A 64 -2.94 11.00 1.33
N VAL A 65 -3.33 10.67 2.57
CA VAL A 65 -3.79 9.31 2.91
C VAL A 65 -5.03 8.95 2.10
N VAL A 66 -6.03 9.84 2.03
CA VAL A 66 -7.26 9.62 1.26
C VAL A 66 -6.95 9.48 -0.24
N LEU A 67 -6.10 10.34 -0.79
CA LEU A 67 -5.67 10.29 -2.19
C LEU A 67 -5.00 8.96 -2.51
N ILE A 68 -4.02 8.54 -1.70
CA ILE A 68 -3.31 7.28 -1.90
C ILE A 68 -4.25 6.08 -1.79
N CYS A 69 -5.12 6.03 -0.78
CA CYS A 69 -6.10 4.95 -0.64
C CYS A 69 -7.07 4.89 -1.83
N SER A 70 -7.55 6.04 -2.31
CA SER A 70 -8.43 6.10 -3.47
C SER A 70 -7.75 5.63 -4.75
N ALA A 71 -6.49 6.05 -4.98
CA ALA A 71 -5.69 5.64 -6.11
C ALA A 71 -5.37 4.12 -6.07
N ALA A 72 -5.08 3.58 -4.89
CA ALA A 72 -4.84 2.16 -4.69
C ALA A 72 -6.08 1.30 -5.02
N LEU A 73 -7.26 1.72 -4.56
CA LEU A 73 -8.52 1.05 -4.89
C LEU A 73 -8.82 1.10 -6.39
N LEU A 74 -8.65 2.27 -7.02
CA LEU A 74 -8.83 2.43 -8.46
C LEU A 74 -7.87 1.52 -9.24
N MET A 75 -6.57 1.51 -8.88
CA MET A 75 -5.59 0.64 -9.52
C MET A 75 -5.92 -0.84 -9.34
N SER A 76 -6.33 -1.26 -8.13
CA SER A 76 -6.73 -2.64 -7.86
C SER A 76 -7.95 -3.06 -8.70
N PHE A 77 -8.94 -2.18 -8.82
CA PHE A 77 -10.11 -2.41 -9.64
C PHE A 77 -9.76 -2.54 -11.14
N LEU A 78 -8.96 -1.61 -11.66
CA LEU A 78 -8.50 -1.64 -13.05
C LEU A 78 -7.65 -2.89 -13.35
N ALA A 79 -6.75 -3.26 -12.44
CA ALA A 79 -5.94 -4.47 -12.56
C ALA A 79 -6.79 -5.75 -12.56
N THR A 80 -7.93 -5.76 -11.87
CA THR A 80 -8.86 -6.90 -11.83
C THR A 80 -9.70 -7.04 -13.11
N LEU A 81 -9.90 -5.95 -13.85
CA LEU A 81 -10.81 -5.91 -15.00
C LEU A 81 -10.34 -6.81 -16.15
N TYR A 82 -9.05 -6.74 -16.50
CA TYR A 82 -8.46 -7.58 -17.56
C TYR A 82 -8.50 -9.10 -17.26
N PRO A 83 -8.00 -9.59 -16.11
CA PRO A 83 -8.03 -11.03 -15.80
C PRO A 83 -9.45 -11.56 -15.61
N SER A 84 -10.36 -10.79 -15.00
CA SER A 84 -11.75 -11.23 -14.83
C SER A 84 -12.50 -11.36 -16.16
N TRP A 85 -12.21 -10.49 -17.13
CA TRP A 85 -12.74 -10.58 -18.49
C TRP A 85 -12.16 -11.78 -19.25
N ARG A 86 -10.84 -11.99 -19.15
CA ARG A 86 -10.17 -13.14 -19.77
C ARG A 86 -10.68 -14.47 -19.21
N ALA A 87 -10.84 -14.57 -17.89
CA ALA A 87 -11.39 -15.76 -17.22
C ALA A 87 -12.86 -16.02 -17.54
N ALA A 88 -13.64 -14.98 -17.85
CA ALA A 88 -15.04 -15.14 -18.22
C ALA A 88 -15.24 -15.72 -19.63
N ARG A 89 -14.22 -15.62 -20.49
CA ARG A 89 -14.25 -16.08 -21.88
C ARG A 89 -13.65 -17.48 -22.08
N THR A 90 -13.11 -18.07 -21.03
CA THR A 90 -12.53 -19.43 -21.09
C THR A 90 -13.67 -20.45 -21.09
N GLN A 91 -13.75 -21.29 -22.13
CA GLN A 91 -14.84 -22.26 -22.28
C GLN A 91 -14.62 -23.46 -21.33
N PRO A 92 -15.60 -23.85 -20.50
CA PRO A 92 -15.44 -24.94 -19.54
C PRO A 92 -15.19 -26.32 -20.19
N ALA A 93 -15.56 -26.50 -21.47
CA ALA A 93 -15.28 -27.72 -22.22
C ALA A 93 -13.80 -27.83 -22.64
N GLU A 94 -13.07 -26.72 -22.76
CA GLU A 94 -11.62 -26.76 -23.04
C GLU A 94 -10.80 -27.04 -21.78
N SER A 95 -11.22 -26.56 -20.60
CA SER A 95 -10.50 -26.86 -19.36
C SER A 95 -10.57 -28.33 -18.97
N LEU A 96 -11.68 -29.01 -19.23
CA LEU A 96 -11.89 -30.45 -18.98
C LEU A 96 -11.24 -31.36 -20.04
N ARG A 97 -10.82 -30.83 -21.20
CA ARG A 97 -10.16 -31.61 -22.27
C ARG A 97 -8.65 -31.78 -22.05
N TYR A 98 -8.08 -30.98 -21.15
CA TYR A 98 -6.66 -31.00 -20.78
C TYR A 98 -6.41 -31.48 -19.34
N GLU A 99 -7.45 -31.95 -18.64
CA GLU A 99 -7.34 -32.88 -17.51
C GLU A 99 -7.28 -34.32 -18.06
#